data_AF-A0A7S1M8Z4-F1
#
_entry.id   AF-A0A7S1M8Z4-F1
#
_cell.length_a   1.000
_cell.length_b   1.000
_cell.length_c   1.000
_cell.angle_alpha   90.00
_cell.angle_beta   90.00
_cell.angle_gamma   90.00
#
_symmetry.space_group_name_H-M   'P 1'
#
loop_
_entity.id
_entity.type
_entity.pdbx_description
1 polymer ?
#
loop_
_entity_poly.entity_id
_entity_poly.type
_entity_poly.pdbx_seq_one_letter_code
_entity_poly.pdbx_strand_id
1 'polypeptide(L)'
;GNAAVSAKDYAAADGHYTQALGCLPSGELPDCDASALQLLHATLLCNRAVARHQQGDHAAAAEDAGAALARLPEGGDPKMRVKALYRRALAREALGELQSAFEDLNLALKVAPTNEGIVTAAKRIKESLPKVLPASLQAKPAPDYAPRNP
;
A
#
# COMPACT_ATOMS: atom_id res chain seq x y z
N GLY A 1 17.19 9.62 -0.16
CA GLY A 1 15.75 9.28 -0.24
C GLY A 1 14.89 10.49 0.06
N ASN A 2 14.49 10.68 1.32
CA ASN A 2 13.48 11.70 1.69
C ASN A 2 13.84 13.14 1.27
N ALA A 3 15.11 13.54 1.43
CA ALA A 3 15.57 14.86 0.99
C ALA A 3 15.39 15.08 -0.53
N ALA A 4 15.60 14.03 -1.35
CA ALA A 4 15.40 14.09 -2.79
C ALA A 4 13.89 14.21 -3.14
N VAL A 5 13.02 13.50 -2.41
CA VAL A 5 11.55 13.68 -2.53
C VAL A 5 11.14 15.13 -2.22
N SER A 6 11.69 15.72 -1.16
CA SER A 6 11.46 17.12 -0.81
C SER A 6 11.98 18.09 -1.87
N ALA A 7 13.08 17.74 -2.54
CA ALA A 7 13.63 18.50 -3.67
C ALA A 7 12.88 18.25 -5.00
N LYS A 8 11.83 17.40 -5.00
CA LYS A 8 11.11 16.93 -6.20
C LYS A 8 11.98 16.16 -7.19
N ASP A 9 13.17 15.73 -6.76
CA ASP A 9 14.01 14.82 -7.53
C ASP A 9 13.62 13.37 -7.22
N TYR A 10 12.56 12.93 -7.89
CA TYR A 10 12.00 11.60 -7.70
C TYR A 10 12.90 10.49 -8.25
N ALA A 11 13.73 10.78 -9.26
CA ALA A 11 14.68 9.83 -9.82
C ALA A 11 15.80 9.52 -8.84
N ALA A 12 16.41 10.56 -8.25
CA ALA A 12 17.38 10.34 -7.18
C ALA A 12 16.72 9.69 -5.96
N ALA A 13 15.47 10.05 -5.63
CA ALA A 13 14.75 9.42 -4.53
C ALA A 13 14.59 7.90 -4.73
N ASP A 14 14.10 7.47 -5.90
CA ASP A 14 13.94 6.05 -6.25
C ASP A 14 15.27 5.28 -6.16
N GLY A 15 16.34 5.84 -6.72
CA GLY A 15 17.68 5.26 -6.64
C GLY A 15 18.14 5.06 -5.19
N HIS A 16 17.99 6.09 -4.35
CA HIS A 16 18.36 5.99 -2.93
C HIS A 16 17.52 4.96 -2.16
N TYR A 17 16.20 4.88 -2.43
CA TYR A 17 15.35 3.89 -1.76
C TYR A 17 15.67 2.47 -2.22
N THR A 18 15.96 2.28 -3.50
CA THR A 18 16.38 1.00 -4.05
C THR A 18 17.70 0.54 -3.44
N GLN A 19 18.68 1.43 -3.31
CA GLN A 19 19.93 1.13 -2.60
C GLN A 19 19.66 0.77 -1.13
N ALA A 20 18.83 1.55 -0.43
CA ALA A 20 18.50 1.28 0.96
C ALA A 20 17.84 -0.10 1.14
N LEU A 21 16.90 -0.47 0.27
CA LEU A 21 16.25 -1.78 0.28
C LEU A 21 17.24 -2.92 -0.01
N GLY A 22 18.22 -2.71 -0.90
CA GLY A 22 19.27 -3.68 -1.17
C GLY A 22 20.25 -3.91 -0.01
N CYS A 23 20.45 -2.88 0.83
CA CYS A 23 21.28 -2.98 2.03
C CYS A 23 20.55 -3.61 3.23
N LEU A 24 19.22 -3.76 3.17
CA LEU A 24 18.49 -4.35 4.28
C LEU A 24 18.72 -5.86 4.34
N PRO A 25 18.97 -6.41 5.54
CA PRO A 25 19.10 -7.84 5.74
C PRO A 25 17.80 -8.54 5.35
N SER A 26 17.90 -9.57 4.52
CA SER A 26 16.75 -10.37 4.08
C SER A 26 16.38 -11.47 5.08
N GLY A 27 17.23 -11.74 6.07
CA GLY A 27 17.05 -12.78 7.07
C GLY A 27 16.80 -12.23 8.48
N GLU A 28 16.43 -13.14 9.39
CA GLU A 28 16.31 -12.85 10.82
C GLU A 28 17.71 -12.58 11.40
N LEU A 29 17.94 -11.33 11.82
CA LEU A 29 19.13 -11.00 12.60
C LEU A 29 18.86 -11.33 14.07
N PRO A 30 19.74 -12.09 14.73
CA PRO A 30 19.51 -12.61 16.08
C PRO A 30 19.32 -11.52 17.16
N ASP A 31 19.75 -10.29 16.89
CA ASP A 31 19.68 -9.15 17.82
C ASP A 31 18.83 -7.98 17.28
N CYS A 32 18.11 -8.15 16.16
CA CYS A 32 17.26 -7.08 15.63
C CYS A 32 15.80 -7.32 15.97
N ASP A 33 15.12 -6.25 16.36
CA ASP A 33 13.67 -6.24 16.41
C ASP A 33 13.12 -6.46 14.99
N ALA A 34 12.70 -7.71 14.71
CA ALA A 34 12.14 -8.12 13.44
C ALA A 34 10.95 -7.24 13.03
N SER A 35 10.20 -6.72 14.01
CA SER A 35 9.09 -5.79 13.79
C SER A 35 9.58 -4.44 13.26
N ALA A 36 10.63 -3.88 13.87
CA ALA A 36 11.23 -2.62 13.44
C ALA A 36 11.83 -2.73 12.03
N LEU A 37 12.49 -3.87 11.73
CA LEU A 37 13.04 -4.12 10.40
C LEU A 37 11.94 -4.26 9.33
N GLN A 38 10.86 -4.99 9.63
CA GLN A 38 9.70 -5.10 8.74
C GLN A 38 9.03 -3.74 8.50
N LEU A 39 8.86 -2.94 9.56
CA LEU A 39 8.30 -1.61 9.47
C LEU A 39 9.19 -0.67 8.65
N LEU A 40 10.50 -0.74 8.81
CA LEU A 40 11.47 0.01 8.00
C LEU A 40 11.37 -0.40 6.53
N HIS A 41 11.32 -1.70 6.24
CA HIS A 41 11.19 -2.22 4.89
C HIS A 41 9.89 -1.73 4.24
N ALA A 42 8.76 -1.81 4.94
CA ALA A 42 7.47 -1.30 4.47
C ALA A 42 7.50 0.22 4.27
N THR A 43 8.20 0.97 5.14
CA THR A 43 8.34 2.43 5.02
C THR A 43 9.12 2.83 3.77
N LEU A 44 10.26 2.16 3.52
CA LEU A 44 11.07 2.42 2.33
C LEU A 44 10.31 2.11 1.04
N LEU A 45 9.59 0.98 1.00
CA LEU A 45 8.72 0.64 -0.11
C LEU A 45 7.61 1.68 -0.33
N CYS A 46 6.94 2.13 0.73
CA CYS A 46 5.93 3.20 0.62
C CYS A 46 6.51 4.51 0.07
N ASN A 47 7.71 4.88 0.50
CA ASN A 47 8.35 6.10 0.03
C ASN A 47 8.83 5.98 -1.42
N ARG A 48 9.31 4.80 -1.82
CA ARG A 48 9.66 4.50 -3.21
C ARG A 48 8.42 4.50 -4.11
N ALA A 49 7.31 3.93 -3.65
CA ALA A 49 6.03 4.00 -4.35
C ALA A 49 5.58 5.45 -4.62
N VAL A 50 5.80 6.36 -3.66
CA VAL A 50 5.53 7.80 -3.86
C VAL A 50 6.43 8.37 -4.96
N ALA A 51 7.74 8.12 -4.90
CA ALA A 51 8.67 8.62 -5.91
C ALA A 51 8.29 8.12 -7.32
N ARG A 52 8.03 6.82 -7.46
CA ARG A 52 7.63 6.18 -8.73
C ARG A 52 6.29 6.69 -9.25
N HIS A 53 5.30 6.86 -8.36
CA HIS A 53 4.03 7.46 -8.74
C HIS A 53 4.20 8.88 -9.30
N GLN A 54 5.06 9.69 -8.69
CA GLN A 54 5.35 11.05 -9.17
C GLN A 54 6.14 11.08 -10.49
N GLN A 55 6.82 9.97 -10.83
CA GLN A 55 7.49 9.79 -12.13
C GLN A 55 6.54 9.27 -13.23
N GLY A 56 5.30 8.93 -12.89
CA GLY A 56 4.35 8.30 -13.81
C GLY A 56 4.45 6.78 -13.87
N ASP A 57 5.37 6.16 -13.12
CA ASP A 57 5.47 4.70 -13.03
C ASP A 57 4.50 4.16 -11.98
N HIS A 58 3.22 4.17 -12.36
CA HIS A 58 2.12 3.75 -11.49
C HIS A 58 2.10 2.23 -11.26
N ALA A 59 2.59 1.44 -12.22
CA ALA A 59 2.70 -0.01 -12.08
C ALA A 59 3.69 -0.38 -10.97
N ALA A 60 4.93 0.14 -11.05
CA ALA A 60 5.93 -0.12 -10.03
C ALA A 60 5.56 0.47 -8.66
N ALA A 61 4.82 1.59 -8.64
CA ALA A 61 4.28 2.15 -7.40
C ALA A 61 3.24 1.23 -6.73
N ALA A 62 2.35 0.61 -7.51
CA ALA A 62 1.38 -0.34 -6.99
C ALA A 62 2.04 -1.61 -6.46
N GLU A 63 3.07 -2.11 -7.16
CA GLU A 63 3.89 -3.25 -6.72
C GLU A 63 4.60 -2.96 -5.39
N ASP A 64 5.26 -1.80 -5.27
CA ASP A 64 5.94 -1.41 -4.04
C ASP A 64 4.97 -1.30 -2.85
N ALA A 65 3.81 -0.70 -3.07
CA ALA A 65 2.78 -0.61 -2.03
C ALA A 65 2.21 -1.99 -1.66
N GLY A 66 2.07 -2.91 -2.63
CA GLY A 66 1.71 -4.30 -2.38
C GLY A 66 2.77 -5.06 -1.58
N ALA A 67 4.04 -4.89 -1.93
CA ALA A 67 5.16 -5.46 -1.19
C ALA A 67 5.23 -4.90 0.24
N ALA A 68 4.93 -3.62 0.44
CA ALA A 68 4.88 -3.03 1.79
C ALA A 68 3.80 -3.70 2.65
N LEU A 69 2.61 -3.96 2.09
CA LEU A 69 1.53 -4.65 2.80
C LEU A 69 1.88 -6.09 3.15
N ALA A 70 2.54 -6.82 2.25
CA ALA A 70 2.95 -8.21 2.47
C ALA A 70 4.00 -8.35 3.59
N ARG A 71 4.76 -7.29 3.89
CA ARG A 71 5.76 -7.28 4.95
C ARG A 71 5.20 -6.88 6.31
N LEU A 72 4.00 -6.31 6.36
CA LEU A 72 3.37 -5.89 7.62
C LEU A 72 2.60 -7.06 8.23
N PRO A 73 2.97 -7.55 9.42
CA PRO A 73 2.26 -8.64 10.07
C PRO A 73 0.82 -8.26 10.41
N GLU A 74 -0.09 -9.23 10.48
CA GLU A 74 -1.42 -9.00 11.03
C GLU A 74 -1.29 -8.55 12.51
N GLY A 75 -1.72 -7.33 12.82
CA GLY A 75 -1.48 -6.67 14.12
C GLY A 75 -0.30 -5.70 14.16
N GLY A 76 0.48 -5.57 13.07
CA GLY A 76 1.49 -4.52 12.92
C GLY A 76 0.91 -3.11 12.81
N ASP A 77 1.76 -2.09 12.58
CA ASP A 77 1.35 -0.69 12.62
C ASP A 77 0.15 -0.40 11.69
N PRO A 78 -1.05 -0.13 12.24
CA PRO A 78 -2.26 0.09 11.45
C PRO A 78 -2.13 1.35 10.59
N LYS A 79 -1.35 2.35 11.02
CA LYS A 79 -1.12 3.57 10.25
C LYS A 79 -0.29 3.29 9.02
N MET A 80 0.71 2.40 9.13
CA MET A 80 1.53 2.02 7.97
C MET A 80 0.70 1.24 6.95
N ARG A 81 -0.15 0.31 7.42
CA ARG A 81 -1.07 -0.42 6.55
C ARG A 81 -2.01 0.51 5.79
N VAL A 82 -2.60 1.49 6.48
CA VAL A 82 -3.46 2.51 5.87
C VAL A 82 -2.70 3.32 4.81
N LYS A 83 -1.46 3.73 5.10
CA LYS A 83 -0.63 4.45 4.12
C LYS A 83 -0.35 3.59 2.89
N ALA A 84 0.04 2.34 3.05
CA ALA A 84 0.34 1.44 1.94
C ALA A 84 -0.90 1.16 1.07
N LEU A 85 -2.07 0.89 1.68
CA LEU A 85 -3.35 0.76 0.97
C LEU A 85 -3.69 2.02 0.18
N TYR A 86 -3.55 3.20 0.79
CA TYR A 86 -3.81 4.47 0.12
C TYR A 86 -2.86 4.71 -1.06
N ARG A 87 -1.56 4.41 -0.92
CA ARG A 87 -0.60 4.54 -2.03
C ARG A 87 -0.91 3.57 -3.17
N ARG A 88 -1.26 2.32 -2.85
CA ARG A 88 -1.65 1.34 -3.85
C ARG A 88 -2.92 1.78 -4.58
N ALA A 89 -3.91 2.30 -3.86
CA ALA A 89 -5.14 2.81 -4.45
C ALA A 89 -4.90 3.96 -5.43
N LEU A 90 -4.06 4.94 -5.08
CA LEU A 90 -3.72 6.05 -5.98
C LEU A 90 -2.99 5.58 -7.24
N ALA A 91 -2.08 4.61 -7.09
CA ALA A 91 -1.38 4.01 -8.22
C ALA A 91 -2.34 3.25 -9.14
N ARG A 92 -3.24 2.44 -8.57
CA ARG A 92 -4.30 1.72 -9.29
C ARG A 92 -5.31 2.64 -9.96
N GLU A 93 -5.69 3.73 -9.31
CA GLU A 93 -6.52 4.79 -9.90
C GLU A 93 -5.88 5.34 -11.17
N ALA A 94 -4.58 5.65 -11.12
CA ALA A 94 -3.84 6.15 -12.27
C ALA A 94 -3.65 5.11 -13.39
N LEU A 95 -3.68 3.81 -13.05
CA LEU A 95 -3.70 2.70 -14.02
C LEU A 95 -5.10 2.41 -14.60
N GLY A 96 -6.15 3.06 -14.10
CA GLY A 96 -7.54 2.78 -14.48
C GLY A 96 -8.16 1.57 -13.78
N GLU A 97 -7.48 0.97 -12.81
CA GLU A 97 -7.95 -0.15 -11.99
C GLU A 97 -8.88 0.34 -10.87
N LEU A 98 -9.94 1.08 -11.23
CA LEU A 98 -10.81 1.79 -10.29
C LEU A 98 -11.48 0.87 -9.26
N GLN A 99 -11.86 -0.35 -9.67
CA GLN A 99 -12.50 -1.32 -8.77
C GLN A 99 -11.56 -1.76 -7.65
N SER A 100 -10.34 -2.16 -8.01
CA SER A 100 -9.31 -2.58 -7.05
C SER A 100 -8.80 -1.41 -6.20
N ALA A 101 -8.74 -0.21 -6.77
CA ALA A 101 -8.43 1.01 -6.02
C ALA A 101 -9.50 1.30 -4.95
N PHE A 102 -10.79 1.15 -5.30
CA PHE A 102 -11.88 1.34 -4.36
C PHE A 102 -11.88 0.31 -3.23
N GLU A 103 -11.57 -0.96 -3.53
CA GLU A 103 -11.40 -2.01 -2.52
C GLU A 103 -10.29 -1.68 -1.52
N ASP A 104 -9.14 -1.20 -2.00
CA ASP A 104 -8.03 -0.78 -1.14
C ASP A 104 -8.43 0.39 -0.22
N LEU A 105 -9.13 1.38 -0.76
CA LEU A 105 -9.61 2.52 0.03
C LEU A 105 -10.65 2.10 1.06
N ASN A 106 -11.55 1.16 0.73
CA ASN A 106 -12.49 0.62 1.71
C ASN A 106 -11.78 -0.11 2.86
N LEU A 107 -10.75 -0.90 2.57
CA LEU A 107 -9.92 -1.53 3.60
C LEU A 107 -9.24 -0.48 4.47
N ALA A 108 -8.75 0.61 3.87
CA ALA A 108 -8.10 1.69 4.60
C ALA A 108 -9.09 2.47 5.48
N LEU A 109 -10.32 2.71 5.00
CA LEU A 109 -11.41 3.37 5.76
C LEU A 109 -11.89 2.54 6.95
N LYS A 110 -11.84 1.21 6.88
CA LYS A 110 -12.15 0.35 8.04
C LYS A 110 -11.21 0.61 9.22
N VAL A 111 -9.97 1.01 8.95
CA VAL A 111 -8.95 1.28 9.97
C VAL A 111 -8.87 2.75 10.33
N ALA A 112 -9.01 3.65 9.34
CA ALA A 112 -8.94 5.10 9.51
C ALA A 112 -10.17 5.79 8.87
N PRO A 113 -11.36 5.67 9.44
CA PRO A 113 -12.61 6.15 8.84
C PRO A 113 -12.68 7.68 8.72
N THR A 114 -11.92 8.39 9.55
CA THR A 114 -11.89 9.86 9.60
C THR A 114 -10.81 10.47 8.72
N ASN A 115 -10.07 9.66 7.95
CA ASN A 115 -9.02 10.17 7.08
C ASN A 115 -9.64 10.80 5.81
N GLU A 116 -9.69 12.13 5.79
CA GLU A 116 -10.28 12.90 4.70
C GLU A 116 -9.68 12.58 3.32
N GLY A 117 -8.37 12.32 3.24
CA GLY A 117 -7.70 11.96 1.98
C GLY A 117 -8.23 10.65 1.40
N ILE A 118 -8.52 9.67 2.26
CA ILE A 118 -9.05 8.37 1.84
C ILE A 118 -10.52 8.50 1.48
N VAL A 119 -11.30 9.23 2.27
CA VAL A 119 -12.74 9.47 2.00
C VAL A 119 -12.93 10.18 0.67
N THR A 120 -12.15 11.24 0.41
CA THR A 120 -12.23 12.01 -0.83
C THR A 120 -11.82 11.18 -2.05
N ALA A 121 -10.73 10.41 -1.95
CA ALA A 121 -10.32 9.48 -3.01
C ALA A 121 -11.40 8.41 -3.25
N ALA A 122 -11.96 7.83 -2.20
CA ALA A 122 -12.98 6.77 -2.34
C ALA A 122 -14.25 7.30 -3.00
N LYS A 123 -14.67 8.52 -2.65
CA LYS A 123 -15.80 9.19 -3.27
C LYS A 123 -15.55 9.45 -4.76
N ARG A 124 -14.40 10.03 -5.11
CA ARG A 124 -14.03 10.32 -6.51
C ARG A 124 -13.99 9.06 -7.37
N ILE A 125 -13.37 7.99 -6.87
CA ILE A 125 -13.30 6.72 -7.59
C ILE A 125 -14.70 6.10 -7.73
N LYS A 126 -15.51 6.14 -6.68
CA LYS A 126 -16.90 5.65 -6.71
C LYS A 126 -17.77 6.39 -7.74
N GLU A 127 -17.57 7.69 -7.91
CA GLU A 127 -18.26 8.49 -8.93
C GLU A 127 -17.78 8.16 -10.35
N SER A 128 -16.52 7.76 -10.49
CA SER A 128 -15.90 7.39 -11.76
C SER A 128 -16.18 5.93 -12.18
N LEU A 129 -16.58 5.08 -11.22
CA LEU A 129 -17.00 3.71 -11.52
C LEU A 129 -18.32 3.73 -12.30
N PRO A 130 -18.42 2.99 -13.42
CA PRO A 130 -19.68 2.87 -14.13
C PRO A 130 -20.74 2.27 -13.21
N LYS A 131 -21.98 2.79 -13.25
CA LYS A 131 -23.12 2.33 -12.43
C LYS A 131 -23.52 0.86 -12.67
N VAL A 132 -22.80 0.16 -13.56
CA VAL A 132 -22.97 -1.26 -13.82
C VAL A 132 -21.90 -2.00 -13.02
N LEU A 133 -22.28 -2.47 -11.82
CA LEU A 133 -21.56 -3.52 -11.14
C LEU A 133 -21.63 -4.76 -12.04
N PRO A 134 -20.52 -5.30 -12.60
CA PRO A 134 -20.57 -6.63 -13.17
C PRO A 134 -20.94 -7.60 -12.04
N ALA A 135 -21.87 -8.51 -12.33
CA ALA A 135 -22.43 -9.49 -11.40
C ALA A 135 -21.40 -10.46 -10.77
N SER A 136 -20.12 -10.32 -11.07
CA SER A 136 -19.00 -11.13 -10.57
C SER A 136 -18.57 -10.78 -9.13
N LEU A 137 -19.12 -9.72 -8.52
CA LEU A 137 -18.84 -9.32 -7.12
C LEU A 137 -20.00 -9.59 -6.15
N GLN A 138 -20.91 -10.53 -6.48
CA GLN A 138 -21.59 -11.26 -5.40
C GLN A 138 -20.53 -12.03 -4.63
N ALA A 139 -19.95 -11.37 -3.62
CA ALA A 139 -19.00 -11.95 -2.69
C ALA A 139 -19.62 -13.24 -2.15
N LYS A 140 -19.03 -14.39 -2.52
CA LYS A 140 -19.26 -15.61 -1.76
C LYS A 140 -18.93 -15.28 -0.29
N PRO A 141 -19.80 -15.61 0.67
CA PRO A 141 -19.51 -15.35 2.08
C PRO A 141 -18.17 -15.99 2.45
N ALA A 142 -17.37 -15.27 3.24
CA ALA A 142 -16.06 -15.72 3.71
C ALA A 142 -16.16 -17.15 4.29
N PRO A 143 -15.18 -18.04 4.05
CA PRO A 143 -15.20 -19.37 4.63
C PRO A 143 -15.17 -19.24 6.15
N ASP A 144 -16.13 -19.89 6.78
CA ASP A 144 -16.30 -19.98 8.22
C ASP A 144 -15.06 -20.65 8.84
N TYR A 145 -14.19 -19.85 9.47
CA TYR A 145 -12.96 -20.33 10.07
C TYR A 145 -13.29 -20.95 11.43
N ALA A 146 -13.79 -22.18 11.42
CA ALA A 146 -13.95 -22.96 12.63
C ALA A 146 -12.57 -23.26 13.24
N PRO A 147 -12.33 -23.00 14.53
CA PRO A 147 -11.05 -23.33 15.15
C PRO A 147 -10.91 -24.84 15.27
N ARG A 148 -9.87 -25.38 14.63
CA ARG A 148 -9.46 -26.77 14.78
C ARG A 148 -8.70 -26.89 16.11
N ASN A 149 -9.36 -27.44 17.13
CA ASN A 149 -8.70 -27.82 18.39
C ASN A 149 -8.04 -29.20 18.25
N PRO A 150 -6.97 -29.48 19.03
CA PRO A 150 -6.13 -30.67 18.89
C PRO A 150 -6.84 -31.98 19.26
#